data_AF-A0AAV9JDW5-F1
#
_entry.id   AF-A0AAV9JDW5-F1
#
_cell.length_a   1.000
_cell.length_b   1.000
_cell.length_c   1.000
_cell.angle_alpha   90.00
_cell.angle_beta   90.00
_cell.angle_gamma   90.00
#
_symmetry.space_group_name_H-M   'P 1'
#
loop_
_entity.id
_entity.type
_entity.pdbx_description
1 polymer ?
#
loop_
_entity_poly.entity_id
_entity_poly.type
_entity_poly.pdbx_seq_one_letter_code
_entity_poly.pdbx_strand_id
1 'polypeptide(L)'
;MAIARPILGLISMILLAGGIVLTFFIVLSGAHIYKTPLDLVYFLQADTAGISGGNTQLHNPARWTYFSVCGVTGSNNANCGPIHAAQSFDPAHNFGTQTGVPAAFIGTTKYFYLSRFAWVFYIIALFFAVISFFLSIFALCTRLGSYLTGFTTIIALFFQTLAAALMTAWTVEGRNAFRANGQTAHLGKYAYGFTWATMACYLLATIFFCVGGSVGKKESSSYQKKSYFGRKRSTRSRGSFVDNESQRRVKDDEQANITYTLFEGEISAEAYRPRQWGLSIHWSTPLLKKLLPEDLWERIHEAQCDPFYQNPEVEHLNIYDGTTGQKMNTMPEPHHIRFNRARMRAFCSQGVEVQYNKKLTAIVPSKDGKTVTASFADGSSATGSILVGSDGTNSKVRHLLLGDEKAAAQPASTPENPFVFTNSTVQYPKAEQALFLRQLSPTFYMCLHPEGGLFWVSPQDIPDPDDPSTWKFQLFMNWRGTTERRNVLPELKAWASKLVDPWKSAIEWLPDDEVIEAQNLAYWHPIERDNWAGRVTLAGDAGHPMVPFRGQGLGHCIADVTSLLAQLQAHLEESKPLAQAVNEYDAEVVSRAGDEVKTSLQTMHFLMTWELVGQSPSFTRSADPNEAALKIIGKG
;
A
#
# COMPACT_ATOMS: atom_id res chain seq x y z
N MET A 1 8.74 -7.08 -50.71
CA MET A 1 8.65 -6.08 -49.63
C MET A 1 7.75 -6.48 -48.46
N ALA A 2 6.82 -7.44 -48.58
CA ALA A 2 5.93 -7.85 -47.49
C ALA A 2 6.64 -8.50 -46.28
N ILE A 3 7.81 -9.12 -46.48
CA ILE A 3 8.57 -9.82 -45.43
C ILE A 3 9.49 -8.88 -44.62
N ALA A 4 9.78 -7.68 -45.14
CA ALA A 4 10.76 -6.77 -44.52
C ALA A 4 10.27 -6.18 -43.18
N ARG A 5 8.99 -5.82 -43.05
CA ARG A 5 8.46 -5.21 -41.82
C ARG A 5 8.41 -6.19 -40.63
N PRO A 6 7.89 -7.43 -40.77
CA PRO A 6 7.89 -8.39 -39.66
C PRO A 6 9.30 -8.75 -39.19
N ILE A 7 10.27 -8.88 -40.11
CA ILE A 7 11.67 -9.15 -39.75
C ILE A 7 12.27 -7.98 -38.96
N LEU A 8 12.10 -6.74 -39.43
CA LEU A 8 12.59 -5.57 -38.71
C LEU A 8 11.93 -5.42 -37.33
N GLY A 9 10.62 -5.66 -37.23
CA GLY A 9 9.92 -5.64 -35.96
C GLY A 9 10.41 -6.72 -34.99
N LEU A 10 10.68 -7.94 -35.47
CA LEU A 10 11.21 -9.04 -34.66
C LEU A 10 12.62 -8.74 -34.14
N ILE A 11 13.51 -8.25 -35.01
CA ILE A 11 14.87 -7.84 -34.61
C ILE A 11 14.79 -6.72 -33.55
N SER A 12 13.93 -5.73 -33.76
CA SER A 12 13.72 -4.63 -32.81
C SER A 12 13.23 -5.13 -31.45
N MET A 13 12.30 -6.10 -31.44
CA MET A 13 11.77 -6.71 -30.23
C MET A 13 12.87 -7.46 -29.44
N ILE A 14 13.76 -8.20 -30.13
CA ILE A 14 14.89 -8.89 -29.49
C ILE A 14 15.87 -7.89 -28.88
N LEU A 15 16.21 -6.83 -29.60
CA LEU A 15 17.07 -5.75 -29.09
C LEU A 15 16.46 -5.09 -27.85
N LEU A 16 15.16 -4.81 -27.89
CA LEU A 16 14.43 -4.21 -26.78
C LEU A 16 14.40 -5.14 -25.55
N ALA A 17 14.13 -6.43 -25.73
CA ALA A 17 14.18 -7.43 -24.67
C ALA A 17 15.58 -7.53 -24.05
N GLY A 18 16.63 -7.55 -24.87
CA GLY A 18 18.02 -7.53 -24.41
C GLY A 18 18.33 -6.28 -23.57
N GLY A 19 17.95 -5.10 -24.05
CA GLY A 19 18.11 -3.84 -23.31
C GLY A 19 17.37 -3.82 -21.97
N ILE A 20 16.16 -4.39 -21.91
CA ILE A 20 15.38 -4.51 -20.67
C ILE A 20 16.13 -5.37 -19.64
N VAL A 21 16.61 -6.56 -20.02
CA VAL A 21 17.36 -7.46 -19.13
C VAL A 21 18.64 -6.78 -18.60
N LEU A 22 19.39 -6.12 -19.47
CA LEU A 22 20.59 -5.37 -19.07
C LEU A 22 20.25 -4.24 -18.09
N THR A 23 19.13 -3.54 -18.30
CA THR A 23 18.65 -2.49 -17.39
C THR A 23 18.27 -3.06 -16.02
N PHE A 24 17.65 -4.23 -15.96
CA PHE A 24 17.39 -4.93 -14.70
C PHE A 24 18.67 -5.22 -13.92
N PHE A 25 19.74 -5.69 -14.60
CA PHE A 25 21.03 -5.94 -13.94
C PHE A 25 21.66 -4.67 -13.36
N ILE A 26 21.47 -3.53 -14.02
CA ILE A 26 21.93 -2.23 -13.51
C ILE A 26 21.11 -1.81 -12.30
N VAL A 27 19.79 -1.77 -12.43
CA VAL A 27 18.86 -1.27 -11.41
C VAL A 27 18.96 -2.10 -10.14
N LEU A 28 19.03 -3.42 -10.25
CA LEU A 28 19.10 -4.37 -9.12
C LEU A 28 20.52 -4.63 -8.61
N SER A 29 21.52 -3.84 -9.03
CA SER A 29 22.91 -4.03 -8.61
C SER A 29 23.05 -3.95 -7.09
N GLY A 30 23.59 -5.01 -6.48
CA GLY A 30 23.75 -5.15 -5.03
C GLY A 30 22.48 -5.53 -4.25
N ALA A 31 21.36 -5.87 -4.90
CA ALA A 31 20.19 -6.42 -4.22
C ALA A 31 20.41 -7.88 -3.77
N HIS A 32 21.17 -8.66 -4.55
CA HIS A 32 21.56 -10.03 -4.22
C HIS A 32 23.00 -10.29 -4.61
N ILE A 33 23.85 -10.58 -3.61
CA ILE A 33 25.32 -10.67 -3.78
C ILE A 33 25.82 -12.10 -4.00
N TYR A 34 24.92 -13.09 -3.99
CA TYR A 34 25.24 -14.51 -4.20
C TYR A 34 24.82 -15.02 -5.58
N LYS A 35 24.32 -14.16 -6.46
CA LYS A 35 23.81 -14.56 -7.79
C LYS A 35 24.41 -13.70 -8.90
N THR A 36 25.19 -14.35 -9.75
CA THR A 36 25.68 -13.78 -11.01
C THR A 36 24.50 -13.53 -11.97
N PRO A 37 24.45 -12.38 -12.67
CA PRO A 37 25.50 -11.35 -12.78
C PRO A 37 25.40 -10.17 -11.79
N LEU A 38 24.42 -10.14 -10.87
CA LEU A 38 24.19 -8.97 -10.00
C LEU A 38 25.34 -8.71 -9.02
N ASP A 39 26.06 -9.76 -8.62
CA ASP A 39 27.27 -9.69 -7.79
C ASP A 39 28.50 -9.14 -8.55
N LEU A 40 28.42 -8.96 -9.87
CA LEU A 40 29.48 -8.36 -10.69
C LEU A 40 29.20 -6.89 -11.03
N VAL A 41 27.98 -6.39 -10.82
CA VAL A 41 27.58 -5.04 -11.20
C VAL A 41 27.83 -4.06 -10.07
N TYR A 42 28.71 -3.10 -10.30
CA TYR A 42 28.96 -1.94 -9.45
C TYR A 42 29.33 -0.75 -10.35
N PHE A 43 29.22 0.47 -9.83
CA PHE A 43 29.48 1.69 -10.61
C PHE A 43 30.91 2.20 -10.42
N LEU A 44 31.34 2.29 -9.17
CA LEU A 44 32.66 2.77 -8.77
C LEU A 44 33.21 1.88 -7.67
N GLN A 45 34.48 1.51 -7.76
CA GLN A 45 35.26 0.90 -6.68
C GLN A 45 36.35 1.89 -6.25
N ALA A 46 36.55 2.10 -4.95
CA ALA A 46 37.65 2.89 -4.43
C ALA A 46 38.30 2.24 -3.19
N ASP A 47 39.60 2.44 -3.03
CA ASP A 47 40.33 2.14 -1.79
C ASP A 47 39.97 3.19 -0.73
N THR A 48 39.40 2.72 0.37
CA THR A 48 38.86 3.51 1.47
C THR A 48 39.62 3.27 2.77
N ALA A 49 40.81 2.64 2.74
CA ALA A 49 41.64 2.39 3.93
C ALA A 49 41.93 3.65 4.77
N GLY A 50 42.05 4.80 4.11
CA GLY A 50 42.33 6.08 4.77
C GLY A 50 41.11 6.75 5.43
N ILE A 51 39.89 6.24 5.22
CA ILE A 51 38.66 6.80 5.79
C ILE A 51 38.45 6.18 7.18
N SER A 52 38.67 6.96 8.24
CA SER A 52 38.68 6.48 9.63
C SER A 52 37.64 7.20 10.51
N GLY A 53 37.23 6.54 11.60
CA GLY A 53 36.27 7.11 12.56
C GLY A 53 34.83 7.16 12.04
N GLY A 54 34.52 6.41 10.99
CA GLY A 54 33.22 6.31 10.36
C GLY A 54 32.56 4.93 10.54
N ASN A 55 31.51 4.67 9.76
CA ASN A 55 30.76 3.43 9.71
C ASN A 55 31.68 2.23 9.47
N THR A 56 31.78 1.34 10.47
CA THR A 56 32.63 0.15 10.47
C THR A 56 32.08 -0.99 9.62
N GLN A 57 30.84 -0.88 9.12
CA GLN A 57 30.22 -1.88 8.25
C GLN A 57 30.65 -1.77 6.79
N LEU A 58 31.31 -0.68 6.39
CA LEU A 58 31.78 -0.48 5.02
C LEU A 58 33.22 -1.00 4.86
N HIS A 59 33.37 -2.00 3.99
CA HIS A 59 34.64 -2.68 3.78
C HIS A 59 35.54 -1.92 2.79
N ASN A 60 36.84 -2.16 2.91
CA ASN A 60 37.85 -1.68 1.98
C ASN A 60 38.34 -2.83 1.07
N PRO A 61 38.40 -2.67 -0.27
CA PRO A 61 37.88 -1.55 -1.06
C PRO A 61 36.36 -1.54 -1.12
N ALA A 62 35.78 -0.33 -1.22
CA ALA A 62 34.34 -0.12 -1.30
C ALA A 62 33.86 -0.04 -2.75
N ARG A 63 32.72 -0.66 -3.06
CA ARG A 63 32.01 -0.67 -4.34
C ARG A 63 30.62 -0.10 -4.18
N TRP A 64 30.32 0.97 -4.89
CA TRP A 64 28.97 1.53 -4.90
C TRP A 64 28.08 0.82 -5.92
N THR A 65 26.96 0.30 -5.45
CA THR A 65 25.85 -0.22 -6.27
C THR A 65 24.58 0.59 -6.00
N TYR A 66 23.44 0.26 -6.62
CA TYR A 66 22.18 0.98 -6.36
C TYR A 66 21.42 0.49 -5.13
N PHE A 67 21.78 -0.67 -4.59
CA PHE A 67 21.14 -1.24 -3.42
C PHE A 67 22.06 -1.31 -2.19
N SER A 68 23.38 -1.21 -2.34
CA SER A 68 24.29 -1.20 -1.20
C SER A 68 25.67 -0.64 -1.56
N VAL A 69 26.50 -0.42 -0.54
CA VAL A 69 27.95 -0.24 -0.69
C VAL A 69 28.62 -1.54 -0.23
N CYS A 70 29.38 -2.15 -1.14
CA CYS A 70 29.90 -3.49 -1.00
C CYS A 70 31.42 -3.54 -0.85
N GLY A 71 31.93 -4.52 -0.11
CA GLY A 71 33.31 -4.96 -0.23
C GLY A 71 33.56 -5.80 -1.49
N VAL A 72 34.76 -6.38 -1.56
CA VAL A 72 35.21 -7.19 -2.69
C VAL A 72 35.76 -8.53 -2.23
N THR A 73 35.27 -9.62 -2.81
CA THR A 73 35.84 -10.96 -2.68
C THR A 73 36.11 -11.50 -4.08
N GLY A 74 37.39 -11.61 -4.46
CA GLY A 74 37.78 -11.97 -5.83
C GLY A 74 37.29 -10.92 -6.84
N SER A 75 36.50 -11.33 -7.84
CA SER A 75 35.86 -10.40 -8.78
C SER A 75 34.51 -9.86 -8.31
N ASN A 76 33.93 -10.42 -7.25
CA ASN A 76 32.52 -10.24 -6.92
C ASN A 76 32.34 -9.23 -5.78
N ASN A 77 31.18 -8.60 -5.76
CA ASN A 77 30.69 -7.80 -4.65
C ASN A 77 30.40 -8.73 -3.48
N ALA A 78 30.92 -8.42 -2.30
CA ALA A 78 30.74 -9.22 -1.10
C ALA A 78 30.71 -8.32 0.12
N ASN A 79 30.26 -8.85 1.28
CA ASN A 79 30.22 -8.11 2.54
C ASN A 79 29.58 -6.72 2.35
N CYS A 80 28.37 -6.71 1.80
CA CYS A 80 27.66 -5.46 1.53
C CYS A 80 27.04 -4.91 2.80
N GLY A 81 27.04 -3.59 2.92
CA GLY A 81 26.28 -2.91 3.96
C GLY A 81 24.77 -3.10 3.79
N PRO A 82 23.97 -2.47 4.66
CA PRO A 82 22.51 -2.55 4.62
C PRO A 82 21.94 -2.24 3.23
N ILE A 83 20.90 -2.97 2.86
CA ILE A 83 20.25 -2.80 1.56
C ILE A 83 19.32 -1.59 1.61
N HIS A 84 19.56 -0.62 0.73
CA HIS A 84 18.74 0.58 0.58
C HIS A 84 18.45 0.84 -0.89
N ALA A 85 17.18 1.00 -1.24
CA ALA A 85 16.81 1.41 -2.59
C ALA A 85 17.39 2.81 -2.89
N ALA A 86 17.98 2.94 -4.08
CA ALA A 86 18.61 4.19 -4.54
C ALA A 86 19.78 4.63 -3.65
N GLN A 87 20.68 3.70 -3.31
CA GLN A 87 21.93 3.99 -2.61
C GLN A 87 22.68 5.13 -3.31
N SER A 88 22.80 6.25 -2.61
CA SER A 88 23.45 7.46 -3.12
C SER A 88 24.96 7.39 -3.00
N PHE A 89 25.66 7.99 -3.97
CA PHE A 89 27.10 8.21 -3.90
C PHE A 89 27.37 9.52 -3.15
N ASP A 90 27.67 9.40 -1.86
CA ASP A 90 28.07 10.50 -0.99
C ASP A 90 29.04 9.95 0.06
N PRO A 91 30.35 9.89 -0.22
CA PRO A 91 31.30 9.23 0.66
C PRO A 91 31.30 9.76 2.10
N ALA A 92 31.15 11.08 2.33
CA ALA A 92 31.14 11.63 3.67
C ALA A 92 29.91 11.15 4.47
N HIS A 93 28.73 11.13 3.83
CA HIS A 93 27.52 10.62 4.45
C HIS A 93 27.51 9.08 4.55
N ASN A 94 27.97 8.36 3.52
CA ASN A 94 28.01 6.91 3.48
C ASN A 94 28.88 6.34 4.60
N PHE A 95 30.05 6.93 4.82
CA PHE A 95 30.96 6.53 5.89
C PHE A 95 30.68 7.26 7.22
N GLY A 96 29.78 8.25 7.28
CA GLY A 96 29.47 8.97 8.52
C GLY A 96 30.67 9.71 9.13
N THR A 97 31.70 10.00 8.33
CA THR A 97 32.92 10.70 8.74
C THR A 97 33.42 11.55 7.58
N GLN A 98 34.11 12.65 7.89
CA GLN A 98 34.82 13.46 6.91
C GLN A 98 36.32 13.15 6.91
N THR A 99 36.81 12.42 7.91
CA THR A 99 38.23 12.12 8.08
C THR A 99 38.68 11.13 7.02
N GLY A 100 39.63 11.55 6.17
CA GLY A 100 40.17 10.73 5.09
C GLY A 100 39.31 10.65 3.83
N VAL A 101 38.14 11.29 3.82
CA VAL A 101 37.31 11.46 2.62
C VAL A 101 37.91 12.55 1.74
N PRO A 102 38.03 12.36 0.41
CA PRO A 102 38.52 13.42 -0.48
C PRO A 102 37.72 14.72 -0.33
N ALA A 103 38.42 15.85 -0.24
CA ALA A 103 37.82 17.17 -0.01
C ALA A 103 36.76 17.54 -1.06
N ALA A 104 36.87 17.00 -2.28
CA ALA A 104 35.90 17.20 -3.35
C ALA A 104 34.47 16.68 -3.01
N PHE A 105 34.33 15.81 -2.02
CA PHE A 105 33.04 15.25 -1.57
C PHE A 105 32.47 15.96 -0.34
N ILE A 106 33.23 16.85 0.32
CA ILE A 106 32.81 17.48 1.58
C ILE A 106 32.06 18.79 1.28
N GLY A 107 30.92 18.99 1.94
CA GLY A 107 30.14 20.23 1.83
C GLY A 107 29.40 20.41 0.50
N THR A 108 29.22 19.35 -0.29
CA THR A 108 28.48 19.38 -1.55
C THR A 108 27.42 18.29 -1.61
N THR A 109 26.29 18.58 -2.24
CA THR A 109 25.21 17.60 -2.51
C THR A 109 25.23 17.12 -3.97
N LYS A 110 26.21 17.56 -4.77
CA LYS A 110 26.31 17.26 -6.21
C LYS A 110 26.26 15.75 -6.49
N TYR A 111 27.11 14.99 -5.84
CA TYR A 111 27.26 13.54 -6.06
C TYR A 111 26.03 12.74 -5.60
N PHE A 112 25.43 13.17 -4.49
CA PHE A 112 24.16 12.64 -4.01
C PHE A 112 23.06 12.78 -5.06
N TYR A 113 22.85 13.98 -5.61
CA TYR A 113 21.80 14.20 -6.61
C TYR A 113 22.11 13.52 -7.94
N LEU A 114 23.34 13.61 -8.46
CA LEU A 114 23.69 12.99 -9.73
C LEU A 114 23.47 11.47 -9.70
N SER A 115 23.85 10.79 -8.61
CA SER A 115 23.67 9.35 -8.46
C SER A 115 22.19 8.95 -8.30
N ARG A 116 21.40 9.70 -7.51
CA ARG A 116 19.97 9.42 -7.32
C ARG A 116 19.14 9.70 -8.58
N PHE A 117 19.37 10.81 -9.26
CA PHE A 117 18.64 11.12 -10.50
C PHE A 117 18.99 10.11 -11.61
N ALA A 118 20.26 9.66 -11.70
CA ALA A 118 20.62 8.58 -12.62
C ALA A 118 19.77 7.31 -12.39
N TRP A 119 19.57 6.90 -11.12
CA TRP A 119 18.73 5.75 -10.78
C TRP A 119 17.27 5.94 -11.21
N VAL A 120 16.69 7.09 -10.90
CA VAL A 120 15.31 7.42 -11.28
C VAL A 120 15.13 7.36 -12.80
N PHE A 121 16.08 7.88 -13.57
CA PHE A 121 15.99 7.82 -15.04
C PHE A 121 16.16 6.41 -15.60
N TYR A 122 16.94 5.53 -14.96
CA TYR A 122 16.94 4.10 -15.35
C TYR A 122 15.56 3.45 -15.15
N ILE A 123 14.86 3.75 -14.05
CA ILE A 123 13.52 3.20 -13.79
C ILE A 123 12.51 3.73 -14.81
N ILE A 124 12.53 5.03 -15.10
CA ILE A 124 11.65 5.63 -16.11
C ILE A 124 11.93 5.03 -17.50
N ALA A 125 13.21 4.88 -17.86
CA ALA A 125 13.60 4.24 -19.11
C ALA A 125 13.10 2.79 -19.19
N LEU A 126 13.25 2.02 -18.11
CA LEU A 126 12.78 0.63 -18.01
C LEU A 126 11.26 0.54 -18.17
N PHE A 127 10.50 1.42 -17.51
CA PHE A 127 9.05 1.47 -17.61
C PHE A 127 8.58 1.65 -19.06
N PHE A 128 9.12 2.65 -19.77
CA PHE A 128 8.75 2.89 -21.17
C PHE A 128 9.27 1.77 -22.10
N ALA A 129 10.43 1.18 -21.81
CA ALA A 129 10.95 0.05 -22.58
C ALA A 129 10.05 -1.18 -22.47
N VAL A 130 9.54 -1.50 -21.27
CA VAL A 130 8.61 -2.62 -21.04
C VAL A 130 7.28 -2.38 -21.75
N ILE A 131 6.72 -1.16 -21.67
CA ILE A 131 5.52 -0.81 -22.45
C ILE A 131 5.79 -0.97 -23.94
N SER A 132 6.91 -0.44 -24.42
CA SER A 132 7.32 -0.56 -25.81
C SER A 132 7.46 -2.03 -26.25
N PHE A 133 7.91 -2.92 -25.36
CA PHE A 133 8.06 -4.34 -25.64
C PHE A 133 6.71 -5.00 -25.91
N PHE A 134 5.71 -4.77 -25.06
CA PHE A 134 4.36 -5.30 -25.30
C PHE A 134 3.70 -4.67 -26.54
N LEU A 135 3.90 -3.37 -26.78
CA LEU A 135 3.39 -2.70 -27.98
C LEU A 135 4.02 -3.28 -29.26
N SER A 136 5.27 -3.76 -29.20
CA SER A 136 5.98 -4.28 -30.37
C SER A 136 5.31 -5.51 -31.01
N ILE A 137 4.48 -6.24 -30.25
CA ILE A 137 3.66 -7.34 -30.79
C ILE A 137 2.73 -6.82 -31.90
N PHE A 138 2.10 -5.66 -31.69
CA PHE A 138 1.24 -5.01 -32.67
C PHE A 138 2.01 -4.36 -33.82
N ALA A 139 3.29 -4.03 -33.61
CA ALA A 139 4.19 -3.49 -34.64
C ALA A 139 4.53 -4.51 -35.74
N LEU A 140 4.44 -5.82 -35.45
CA LEU A 140 4.58 -6.88 -36.45
C LEU A 140 3.42 -6.84 -37.46
N CYS A 141 2.22 -6.55 -36.97
CA CYS A 141 0.96 -6.66 -37.70
C CYS A 141 0.53 -5.35 -38.38
N THR A 142 0.90 -4.19 -37.85
CA THR A 142 0.39 -2.89 -38.34
C THR A 142 1.47 -1.80 -38.42
N ARG A 143 1.33 -0.88 -39.39
CA ARG A 143 2.22 0.29 -39.53
C ARG A 143 2.04 1.28 -38.37
N LEU A 144 0.79 1.45 -37.94
CA LEU A 144 0.46 2.29 -36.78
C LEU A 144 1.12 1.73 -35.51
N GLY A 145 1.08 0.41 -35.34
CA GLY A 145 1.82 -0.27 -34.27
C GLY A 145 3.31 0.02 -34.33
N SER A 146 3.96 -0.03 -35.51
CA SER A 146 5.39 0.28 -35.62
C SER A 146 5.73 1.72 -35.21
N TYR A 147 4.92 2.71 -35.60
CA TYR A 147 5.15 4.10 -35.19
C TYR A 147 4.87 4.33 -33.70
N LEU A 148 3.82 3.73 -33.16
CA LEU A 148 3.47 3.85 -31.75
C LEU A 148 4.55 3.20 -30.86
N THR A 149 5.02 2.01 -31.23
CA THR A 149 6.14 1.35 -30.56
C THR A 149 7.40 2.21 -30.67
N GLY A 150 7.74 2.70 -31.86
CA GLY A 150 8.92 3.55 -32.07
C GLY A 150 8.90 4.83 -31.22
N PHE A 151 7.75 5.49 -31.09
CA PHE A 151 7.58 6.66 -30.23
C PHE A 151 7.83 6.33 -28.76
N THR A 152 7.24 5.26 -28.24
CA THR A 152 7.48 4.81 -26.86
C THR A 152 8.95 4.41 -26.65
N THR A 153 9.59 3.76 -27.63
CA THR A 153 11.03 3.44 -27.57
C THR A 153 11.89 4.70 -27.53
N ILE A 154 11.52 5.78 -28.24
CA ILE A 154 12.23 7.08 -28.19
C ILE A 154 12.21 7.67 -26.79
N ILE A 155 11.08 7.60 -26.08
CA ILE A 155 10.99 8.08 -24.69
C ILE A 155 11.92 7.25 -23.80
N ALA A 156 11.90 5.92 -23.94
CA ALA A 156 12.81 5.04 -23.20
C ALA A 156 14.28 5.37 -23.49
N LEU A 157 14.64 5.57 -24.76
CA LEU A 157 15.98 5.96 -25.20
C LEU A 157 16.43 7.30 -24.61
N PHE A 158 15.53 8.30 -24.58
CA PHE A 158 15.82 9.62 -24.01
C PHE A 158 16.23 9.50 -22.54
N PHE A 159 15.42 8.82 -21.73
CA PHE A 159 15.72 8.64 -20.30
C PHE A 159 16.93 7.73 -20.07
N GLN A 160 17.12 6.69 -20.89
CA GLN A 160 18.30 5.83 -20.83
C GLN A 160 19.58 6.63 -21.11
N THR A 161 19.53 7.56 -22.08
CA THR A 161 20.66 8.42 -22.43
C THR A 161 20.97 9.39 -21.30
N LEU A 162 19.95 9.96 -20.66
CA LEU A 162 20.12 10.84 -19.50
C LEU A 162 20.71 10.07 -18.30
N ALA A 163 20.22 8.86 -18.04
CA ALA A 163 20.75 7.97 -17.00
C ALA A 163 22.22 7.63 -17.27
N ALA A 164 22.57 7.29 -18.51
CA ALA A 164 23.95 7.01 -18.92
C ALA A 164 24.88 8.22 -18.74
N ALA A 165 24.41 9.40 -19.13
CA ALA A 165 25.17 10.65 -18.98
C ALA A 165 25.43 11.00 -17.51
N LEU A 166 24.40 10.95 -16.65
CA LEU A 166 24.54 11.24 -15.23
C LEU A 166 25.37 10.18 -14.50
N MET A 167 25.16 8.90 -14.81
CA MET A 167 25.97 7.81 -14.27
C MET A 167 27.45 8.02 -14.62
N THR A 168 27.74 8.35 -15.88
CA THR A 168 29.11 8.65 -16.33
C THR A 168 29.67 9.85 -15.58
N ALA A 169 28.90 10.94 -15.44
CA ALA A 169 29.35 12.14 -14.76
C ALA A 169 29.78 11.87 -13.32
N TRP A 170 28.91 11.29 -12.49
CA TRP A 170 29.24 11.11 -11.07
C TRP A 170 30.32 10.06 -10.84
N THR A 171 30.35 8.97 -11.63
CA THR A 171 31.33 7.90 -11.44
C THR A 171 32.73 8.30 -11.93
N VAL A 172 32.84 9.00 -13.05
CA VAL A 172 34.13 9.48 -13.58
C VAL A 172 34.70 10.57 -12.69
N GLU A 173 33.88 11.55 -12.30
CA GLU A 173 34.31 12.59 -11.37
C GLU A 173 34.69 11.99 -10.01
N GLY A 174 33.87 11.08 -9.47
CA GLY A 174 34.14 10.39 -8.21
C GLY A 174 35.46 9.60 -8.25
N ARG A 175 35.70 8.83 -9.30
CA ARG A 175 36.99 8.13 -9.51
C ARG A 175 38.16 9.10 -9.54
N ASN A 176 38.03 10.19 -10.29
CA ASN A 176 39.10 11.18 -10.42
C ASN A 176 39.38 11.88 -9.08
N ALA A 177 38.36 12.16 -8.28
CA ALA A 177 38.49 12.73 -6.94
C ALA A 177 39.22 11.77 -5.98
N PHE A 178 38.88 10.49 -5.96
CA PHE A 178 39.62 9.49 -5.17
C PHE A 178 41.09 9.38 -5.62
N ARG A 179 41.35 9.32 -6.93
CA ARG A 179 42.71 9.25 -7.47
C ARG A 179 43.55 10.49 -7.17
N ALA A 180 42.95 11.67 -7.24
CA ALA A 180 43.61 12.93 -6.89
C ALA A 180 43.98 12.98 -5.38
N ASN A 181 43.24 12.25 -4.55
CA ASN A 181 43.50 12.10 -3.12
C ASN A 181 44.46 10.92 -2.80
N GLY A 182 45.13 10.33 -3.81
CA GLY A 182 46.07 9.24 -3.63
C GLY A 182 45.45 7.85 -3.46
N GLN A 183 44.11 7.72 -3.57
CA GLN A 183 43.41 6.44 -3.43
C GLN A 183 43.24 5.74 -4.79
N THR A 184 43.40 4.43 -4.82
CA THR A 184 43.11 3.66 -6.05
C THR A 184 41.61 3.61 -6.30
N ALA A 185 41.17 3.87 -7.54
CA ALA A 185 39.75 3.83 -7.89
C ALA A 185 39.53 3.39 -9.33
N HIS A 186 38.50 2.57 -9.56
CA HIS A 186 38.17 1.95 -10.84
C HIS A 186 36.67 1.96 -11.12
N LEU A 187 36.28 2.12 -12.39
CA LEU A 187 34.89 2.06 -12.81
C LEU A 187 34.46 0.61 -13.01
N GLY A 188 33.21 0.29 -12.70
CA GLY A 188 32.69 -1.06 -12.90
C GLY A 188 32.40 -1.34 -14.38
N LYS A 189 33.16 -2.28 -14.95
CA LYS A 189 33.08 -2.64 -16.37
C LYS A 189 31.70 -3.15 -16.80
N TYR A 190 31.01 -3.90 -15.94
CA TYR A 190 29.69 -4.45 -16.26
C TYR A 190 28.60 -3.39 -16.23
N ALA A 191 28.59 -2.50 -15.23
CA ALA A 191 27.63 -1.40 -15.19
C ALA A 191 27.76 -0.52 -16.44
N TYR A 192 29.00 -0.12 -16.81
CA TYR A 192 29.24 0.64 -18.04
C TYR A 192 28.84 -0.12 -19.30
N GLY A 193 29.25 -1.38 -19.42
CA GLY A 193 28.91 -2.22 -20.56
C GLY A 193 27.41 -2.36 -20.74
N PHE A 194 26.68 -2.66 -19.66
CA PHE A 194 25.23 -2.81 -19.69
C PHE A 194 24.54 -1.48 -19.99
N THR A 195 24.95 -0.37 -19.37
CA THR A 195 24.33 0.95 -19.59
C THR A 195 24.38 1.36 -21.05
N TRP A 196 25.57 1.29 -21.66
CA TRP A 196 25.76 1.73 -23.04
C TRP A 196 25.25 0.71 -24.06
N ALA A 197 25.31 -0.59 -23.75
CA ALA A 197 24.68 -1.62 -24.57
C ALA A 197 23.15 -1.45 -24.58
N THR A 198 22.51 -1.18 -23.45
CA THR A 198 21.07 -0.85 -23.40
C THR A 198 20.75 0.37 -24.27
N MET A 199 21.54 1.45 -24.16
CA MET A 199 21.34 2.65 -24.97
C MET A 199 21.43 2.33 -26.47
N ALA A 200 22.44 1.55 -26.88
CA ALA A 200 22.60 1.10 -28.27
C ALA A 200 21.43 0.21 -28.73
N CYS A 201 20.97 -0.73 -27.89
CA CYS A 201 19.81 -1.56 -28.16
C CYS A 201 18.55 -0.73 -28.39
N TYR A 202 18.28 0.24 -27.51
CA TYR A 202 17.11 1.13 -27.64
C TYR A 202 17.22 2.03 -28.87
N LEU A 203 18.41 2.56 -29.17
CA LEU A 203 18.65 3.35 -30.38
C LEU A 203 18.38 2.55 -31.65
N LEU A 204 18.95 1.35 -31.76
CA LEU A 204 18.77 0.48 -32.92
C LEU A 204 17.31 0.02 -33.06
N ALA A 205 16.66 -0.35 -31.94
CA ALA A 205 15.25 -0.71 -31.93
C ALA A 205 14.37 0.47 -32.40
N THR A 206 14.63 1.70 -31.93
CA THR A 206 13.95 2.90 -32.42
C THR A 206 14.10 3.06 -33.93
N ILE A 207 15.34 2.98 -34.44
CA ILE A 207 15.61 3.12 -35.89
C ILE A 207 14.82 2.07 -36.67
N PHE A 208 14.86 0.81 -36.25
CA PHE A 208 14.19 -0.27 -36.95
C PHE A 208 12.65 -0.21 -36.85
N PHE A 209 12.08 0.23 -35.73
CA PHE A 209 10.64 0.47 -35.62
C PHE A 209 10.19 1.61 -36.54
N CYS A 210 10.93 2.73 -36.58
CA CYS A 210 10.64 3.85 -37.48
C CYS A 210 10.78 3.46 -38.96
N VAL A 211 11.85 2.74 -39.33
CA VAL A 211 12.04 2.21 -40.68
C VAL A 211 10.93 1.21 -41.03
N GLY A 212 10.57 0.30 -40.12
CA GLY A 212 9.47 -0.65 -40.28
C GLY A 212 8.11 0.02 -40.56
N GLY A 213 7.83 1.16 -39.92
CA GLY A 213 6.63 1.96 -40.21
C GLY A 213 6.64 2.64 -41.59
N SER A 214 7.84 2.96 -42.09
CA SER A 214 8.06 3.62 -43.39
C SER A 214 8.06 2.64 -44.58
N VAL A 215 8.46 1.38 -44.37
CA VAL A 215 8.48 0.33 -45.40
C VAL A 215 7.03 -0.05 -45.76
N GLY A 216 6.62 0.37 -46.96
CA GLY A 216 5.24 0.27 -47.45
C GLY A 216 4.83 1.43 -48.37
N LYS A 217 5.67 2.46 -48.52
CA LYS A 217 5.46 3.53 -49.51
C LYS A 217 6.06 3.12 -50.87
N LYS A 218 5.21 2.65 -51.79
CA LYS A 218 5.46 2.84 -53.23
C LYS A 218 4.51 3.93 -53.70
N GLU A 219 5.05 5.13 -53.93
CA GLU A 219 4.45 6.06 -54.88
C GLU A 219 4.68 5.50 -56.29
N SER A 220 3.61 5.40 -57.07
CA SER A 220 3.68 5.49 -58.53
C SER A 220 2.82 6.67 -58.95
N SER A 221 3.42 7.54 -59.76
CA SER A 221 2.91 8.85 -60.16
C SER A 221 1.73 8.82 -61.14
N SER A 222 0.93 9.89 -61.04
CA SER A 222 0.17 10.59 -62.10
C SER A 222 -0.92 9.85 -62.90
N TYR A 223 -2.19 10.21 -62.65
CA TYR A 223 -3.10 10.69 -63.71
C TYR A 223 -4.33 11.46 -63.15
N GLN A 224 -4.45 12.71 -63.62
CA GLN A 224 -5.61 13.61 -63.81
C GLN A 224 -6.96 13.51 -63.03
N LYS A 225 -7.35 14.71 -62.54
CA LYS A 225 -8.68 15.38 -62.59
C LYS A 225 -9.91 14.69 -61.95
N LYS A 226 -10.46 15.32 -60.90
CA LYS A 226 -11.55 16.33 -61.00
C LYS A 226 -11.90 16.95 -59.64
N SER A 227 -11.94 18.29 -59.67
CA SER A 227 -12.66 19.25 -58.82
C SER A 227 -13.94 18.74 -58.14
N TYR A 228 -14.23 19.18 -56.91
CA TYR A 228 -15.20 20.28 -56.68
C TYR A 228 -15.26 20.72 -55.22
N PHE A 229 -14.90 21.99 -55.00
CA PHE A 229 -15.33 22.78 -53.85
C PHE A 229 -16.86 22.73 -53.72
N GLY A 230 -17.38 22.54 -52.50
CA GLY A 230 -18.81 22.56 -52.23
C GLY A 230 -19.11 22.77 -50.75
N ARG A 231 -19.04 24.03 -50.31
CA ARG A 231 -19.50 24.53 -48.99
C ARG A 231 -20.99 24.19 -48.77
N LYS A 232 -21.39 23.85 -47.53
CA LYS A 232 -22.62 24.37 -46.90
C LYS A 232 -22.52 24.34 -45.38
N ARG A 233 -23.02 25.42 -44.78
CA ARG A 233 -23.06 25.80 -43.36
C ARG A 233 -24.55 25.92 -42.98
N SER A 234 -24.97 25.37 -41.84
CA SER A 234 -26.07 25.85 -40.96
C SER A 234 -26.40 24.76 -39.91
N THR A 235 -26.02 24.95 -38.64
CA THR A 235 -26.85 25.40 -37.49
C THR A 235 -27.96 24.46 -36.98
N ARG A 236 -27.75 23.99 -35.73
CA ARG A 236 -28.68 23.98 -34.58
C ARG A 236 -29.69 22.82 -34.40
N SER A 237 -29.41 21.93 -33.44
CA SER A 237 -30.21 21.59 -32.23
C SER A 237 -29.50 20.44 -31.49
N ARG A 238 -29.12 20.52 -30.22
CA ARG A 238 -29.93 20.23 -29.01
C ARG A 238 -30.77 18.94 -29.17
N GLY A 239 -30.42 17.87 -28.45
CA GLY A 239 -31.26 16.67 -28.33
C GLY A 239 -30.48 15.36 -28.15
N SER A 240 -30.36 14.95 -26.88
CA SER A 240 -30.38 13.56 -26.36
C SER A 240 -30.44 12.38 -27.35
N PHE A 241 -29.48 11.47 -27.20
CA PHE A 241 -29.55 10.00 -27.42
C PHE A 241 -28.51 9.45 -26.42
N VAL A 242 -28.76 8.62 -25.40
CA VAL A 242 -29.70 7.50 -25.20
C VAL A 242 -29.77 6.59 -26.41
N ASP A 243 -28.84 5.65 -26.47
CA ASP A 243 -29.02 4.25 -26.84
C ASP A 243 -28.04 3.50 -25.91
N ASN A 244 -28.48 2.80 -24.85
CA ASN A 244 -29.22 1.53 -24.85
C ASN A 244 -28.67 0.54 -25.88
N GLU A 245 -27.63 -0.20 -25.48
CA GLU A 245 -27.62 -1.67 -25.49
C GLU A 245 -26.30 -2.19 -24.92
N SER A 246 -26.25 -2.35 -23.60
CA SER A 246 -25.38 -3.33 -22.96
C SER A 246 -26.16 -4.03 -21.87
N GLN A 247 -27.18 -4.79 -22.27
CA GLN A 247 -27.62 -5.89 -21.44
C GLN A 247 -26.47 -6.89 -21.34
N ARG A 248 -25.82 -6.95 -20.17
CA ARG A 248 -25.30 -8.21 -19.59
C ARG A 248 -24.81 -7.98 -18.15
N ARG A 249 -25.68 -8.45 -17.23
CA ARG A 249 -25.48 -8.79 -15.81
C ARG A 249 -25.38 -7.63 -14.80
N VAL A 250 -26.47 -6.88 -14.70
CA VAL A 250 -27.03 -6.55 -13.37
C VAL A 250 -27.96 -7.72 -13.06
N LYS A 251 -27.51 -8.65 -12.21
CA LYS A 251 -28.36 -9.74 -11.71
C LYS A 251 -28.71 -9.34 -10.28
N ASP A 252 -29.93 -8.86 -10.10
CA ASP A 252 -30.74 -8.89 -8.88
C ASP A 252 -30.03 -8.61 -7.55
N ASP A 253 -29.72 -7.33 -7.27
CA ASP A 253 -29.66 -6.81 -5.90
C ASP A 253 -31.07 -6.36 -5.49
N GLU A 254 -31.97 -7.31 -5.25
CA GLU A 254 -33.36 -7.08 -4.83
C GLU A 254 -33.50 -6.47 -3.41
N GLN A 255 -32.41 -6.28 -2.65
CA GLN A 255 -32.54 -5.97 -1.22
C GLN A 255 -32.92 -4.52 -0.87
N ALA A 256 -32.80 -3.53 -1.77
CA ALA A 256 -33.17 -2.15 -1.42
C ALA A 256 -33.60 -1.21 -2.57
N ASN A 257 -33.55 -1.61 -3.85
CA ASN A 257 -33.89 -0.73 -4.99
C ASN A 257 -33.16 0.64 -4.99
N ILE A 258 -31.96 0.70 -4.41
CA ILE A 258 -31.11 1.89 -4.37
C ILE A 258 -30.02 1.76 -5.45
N THR A 259 -29.96 2.71 -6.36
CA THR A 259 -28.86 2.79 -7.33
C THR A 259 -27.64 3.44 -6.70
N TYR A 260 -26.45 2.90 -6.96
CA TYR A 260 -25.20 3.41 -6.41
C TYR A 260 -24.07 3.40 -7.45
N THR A 261 -22.99 4.12 -7.15
CA THR A 261 -21.73 4.04 -7.88
C THR A 261 -20.59 4.21 -6.88
N LEU A 262 -19.63 3.28 -6.89
CA LEU A 262 -18.49 3.32 -5.98
C LEU A 262 -17.26 3.92 -6.68
N PHE A 263 -16.57 4.83 -5.99
CA PHE A 263 -15.35 5.48 -6.47
C PHE A 263 -14.19 5.17 -5.54
N GLU A 264 -13.08 4.66 -6.07
CA GLU A 264 -11.88 4.30 -5.30
C GLU A 264 -10.65 4.97 -5.93
N GLY A 265 -9.79 5.57 -5.10
CA GLY A 265 -8.57 6.25 -5.52
C GLY A 265 -7.43 5.32 -5.91
N GLU A 266 -7.47 4.05 -5.49
CA GLU A 266 -6.53 3.00 -5.88
C GLU A 266 -6.81 2.46 -7.30
N ILE A 267 -5.87 1.64 -7.81
CA ILE A 267 -5.93 1.06 -9.15
C ILE A 267 -6.79 -0.21 -9.23
N SER A 268 -6.97 -0.94 -8.13
CA SER A 268 -7.76 -2.18 -8.05
C SER A 268 -8.02 -2.60 -6.59
N ALA A 269 -9.00 -3.49 -6.36
CA ALA A 269 -9.25 -4.09 -5.05
C ALA A 269 -8.06 -4.94 -4.55
N GLU A 270 -7.21 -5.45 -5.42
CA GLU A 270 -6.04 -6.26 -5.07
C GLU A 270 -4.76 -5.44 -4.91
N ALA A 271 -4.84 -4.12 -5.09
CA ALA A 271 -3.70 -3.23 -4.92
C ALA A 271 -3.06 -3.45 -3.53
N TYR A 272 -1.74 -3.69 -3.55
CA TYR A 272 -0.98 -3.88 -2.32
C TYR A 272 -1.04 -2.61 -1.48
N ARG A 273 -1.39 -2.76 -0.20
CA ARG A 273 -1.23 -1.69 0.81
C ARG A 273 -0.17 -2.13 1.81
N PRO A 274 0.79 -1.27 2.18
CA PRO A 274 1.52 -1.49 3.41
C PRO A 274 0.51 -1.54 4.58
N ARG A 275 0.75 -2.38 5.60
CA ARG A 275 -0.14 -2.56 6.77
C ARG A 275 -1.45 -3.35 6.48
N GLN A 276 -1.32 -4.54 5.89
CA GLN A 276 -2.41 -5.52 5.82
C GLN A 276 -2.46 -6.33 7.11
N TRP A 277 -3.34 -5.95 8.04
CA TRP A 277 -3.55 -6.70 9.27
C TRP A 277 -4.91 -7.40 9.28
N GLY A 278 -5.05 -8.38 10.17
CA GLY A 278 -6.29 -9.10 10.36
C GLY A 278 -7.32 -8.24 11.08
N LEU A 279 -8.57 -8.38 10.67
CA LEU A 279 -9.73 -7.70 11.25
C LEU A 279 -10.63 -8.77 11.87
N SER A 280 -11.18 -8.50 13.04
CA SER A 280 -12.15 -9.40 13.67
C SER A 280 -13.52 -8.76 13.73
N ILE A 281 -14.56 -9.57 13.64
CA ILE A 281 -15.94 -9.22 13.97
C ILE A 281 -16.51 -10.24 14.95
N HIS A 282 -17.54 -9.86 15.70
CA HIS A 282 -18.20 -10.71 16.69
C HIS A 282 -19.70 -10.38 16.76
N TRP A 283 -20.12 -9.38 17.54
CA TRP A 283 -21.54 -9.01 17.68
C TRP A 283 -22.17 -8.53 16.37
N SER A 284 -21.36 -8.04 15.44
CA SER A 284 -21.79 -7.53 14.13
C SER A 284 -21.90 -8.61 13.06
N THR A 285 -21.49 -9.86 13.35
CA THR A 285 -21.56 -10.98 12.41
C THR A 285 -22.98 -11.23 11.87
N PRO A 286 -24.05 -11.21 12.70
CA PRO A 286 -25.42 -11.32 12.20
C PRO A 286 -25.84 -10.17 11.27
N LEU A 287 -25.26 -8.97 11.45
CA LEU A 287 -25.52 -7.84 10.54
C LEU A 287 -24.84 -8.06 9.20
N LEU A 288 -23.57 -8.48 9.21
CA LEU A 288 -22.83 -8.78 7.98
C LEU A 288 -23.54 -9.87 7.17
N LYS A 289 -24.03 -10.92 7.83
CA LYS A 289 -24.80 -11.99 7.19
C LYS A 289 -26.05 -11.47 6.45
N LYS A 290 -26.73 -10.46 7.00
CA LYS A 290 -27.91 -9.85 6.36
C LYS A 290 -27.55 -8.95 5.18
N LEU A 291 -26.36 -8.34 5.22
CA LEU A 291 -25.90 -7.39 4.20
C LEU A 291 -25.25 -8.06 2.98
N LEU A 292 -24.67 -9.26 3.15
CA LEU A 292 -24.04 -9.98 2.06
C LEU A 292 -25.05 -10.82 1.28
N PRO A 293 -24.89 -10.93 -0.05
CA PRO A 293 -25.54 -11.96 -0.85
C PRO A 293 -25.33 -13.37 -0.26
N GLU A 294 -26.34 -14.23 -0.40
CA GLU A 294 -26.33 -15.58 0.20
C GLU A 294 -25.13 -16.42 -0.26
N ASP A 295 -24.78 -16.37 -1.54
CA ASP A 295 -23.64 -17.10 -2.12
C ASP A 295 -22.29 -16.62 -1.58
N LEU A 296 -22.16 -15.32 -1.30
CA LEU A 296 -20.98 -14.77 -0.63
C LEU A 296 -20.96 -15.15 0.85
N TRP A 297 -22.11 -15.21 1.53
CA TRP A 297 -22.13 -15.63 2.92
C TRP A 297 -21.70 -17.10 3.09
N GLU A 298 -22.14 -18.01 2.23
CA GLU A 298 -21.73 -19.42 2.26
C GLU A 298 -20.21 -19.60 2.11
N ARG A 299 -19.57 -18.67 1.40
CA ARG A 299 -18.13 -18.66 1.09
C ARG A 299 -17.33 -17.71 1.98
N ILE A 300 -17.91 -17.17 3.05
CA ILE A 300 -17.27 -16.19 3.93
C ILE A 300 -15.95 -16.67 4.53
N HIS A 301 -15.78 -17.99 4.66
CA HIS A 301 -14.57 -18.63 5.13
C HIS A 301 -13.35 -18.35 4.23
N GLU A 302 -13.54 -18.15 2.92
CA GLU A 302 -12.47 -17.79 1.96
C GLU A 302 -11.76 -16.47 2.32
N ALA A 303 -12.47 -15.55 3.00
CA ALA A 303 -11.93 -14.26 3.41
C ALA A 303 -11.16 -14.30 4.74
N GLN A 304 -11.19 -15.41 5.47
CA GLN A 304 -10.56 -15.54 6.79
C GLN A 304 -9.04 -15.48 6.74
N CYS A 305 -8.42 -15.18 7.88
CA CYS A 305 -6.97 -15.39 8.06
C CYS A 305 -6.60 -16.86 7.93
N ASP A 306 -7.46 -17.74 8.41
CA ASP A 306 -7.38 -19.20 8.28
C ASP A 306 -8.67 -19.73 7.62
N PRO A 307 -8.64 -19.98 6.30
CA PRO A 307 -9.81 -20.49 5.58
C PRO A 307 -10.24 -21.90 6.00
N PHE A 308 -9.36 -22.65 6.66
CA PHE A 308 -9.59 -24.03 7.10
C PHE A 308 -10.18 -24.10 8.50
N TYR A 309 -10.17 -22.99 9.24
CA TYR A 309 -10.68 -22.92 10.59
C TYR A 309 -12.21 -22.80 10.62
N GLN A 310 -12.84 -23.72 11.36
CA GLN A 310 -14.27 -23.70 11.64
C GLN A 310 -14.51 -22.94 12.95
N ASN A 311 -15.09 -21.75 12.86
CA ASN A 311 -15.34 -20.93 14.04
C ASN A 311 -16.40 -21.60 14.94
N PRO A 312 -16.16 -21.70 16.27
CA PRO A 312 -17.19 -22.10 17.22
C PRO A 312 -18.29 -21.04 17.33
N GLU A 313 -19.42 -21.37 17.96
CA GLU A 313 -20.48 -20.39 18.23
C GLU A 313 -19.98 -19.24 19.12
N VAL A 314 -19.12 -19.54 20.10
CA VAL A 314 -18.50 -18.56 20.98
C VAL A 314 -16.99 -18.85 21.04
N GLU A 315 -16.20 -17.92 20.54
CA GLU A 315 -14.75 -17.93 20.68
C GLU A 315 -14.34 -17.36 22.03
N HIS A 316 -13.20 -17.78 22.56
CA HIS A 316 -12.72 -17.33 23.87
C HIS A 316 -11.35 -16.67 23.76
N LEU A 317 -11.32 -15.35 23.84
CA LEU A 317 -10.08 -14.59 23.88
C LEU A 317 -9.46 -14.68 25.29
N ASN A 318 -8.29 -15.29 25.38
CA ASN A 318 -7.54 -15.39 26.63
C ASN A 318 -6.55 -14.22 26.79
N ILE A 319 -6.57 -13.61 27.97
CA ILE A 319 -5.60 -12.60 28.41
C ILE A 319 -4.72 -13.21 29.50
N TYR A 320 -3.41 -13.08 29.36
CA TYR A 320 -2.43 -13.66 30.27
C TYR A 320 -1.55 -12.58 30.93
N ASP A 321 -0.97 -12.94 32.06
CA ASP A 321 0.10 -12.18 32.69
C ASP A 321 1.41 -12.47 31.94
N GLY A 322 2.04 -11.43 31.40
CA GLY A 322 3.25 -11.55 30.59
C GLY A 322 4.50 -11.99 31.37
N THR A 323 4.48 -11.96 32.70
CA THR A 323 5.60 -12.34 33.58
C THR A 323 5.49 -13.75 34.12
N THR A 324 4.26 -14.25 34.33
CA THR A 324 4.01 -15.58 34.90
C THR A 324 3.41 -16.57 33.91
N GLY A 325 2.82 -16.08 32.82
CA GLY A 325 2.06 -16.90 31.87
C GLY A 325 0.71 -17.37 32.42
N GLN A 326 0.30 -16.92 33.61
CA GLN A 326 -0.99 -17.27 34.19
C GLN A 326 -2.12 -16.53 33.46
N LYS A 327 -3.23 -17.23 33.21
CA LYS A 327 -4.40 -16.63 32.59
C LYS A 327 -5.06 -15.65 33.57
N MET A 328 -5.19 -14.40 33.17
CA MET A 328 -5.83 -13.34 33.95
C MET A 328 -7.33 -13.24 33.69
N ASN A 329 -7.73 -13.41 32.43
CA ASN A 329 -9.13 -13.27 32.02
C ASN A 329 -9.42 -14.09 30.76
N THR A 330 -10.70 -14.40 30.54
CA THR A 330 -11.22 -14.98 29.31
C THR A 330 -12.43 -14.18 28.86
N MET A 331 -12.39 -13.66 27.65
CA MET A 331 -13.45 -12.88 27.03
C MET A 331 -14.22 -13.74 26.03
N PRO A 332 -15.52 -14.01 26.26
CA PRO A 332 -16.34 -14.65 25.24
C PRO A 332 -16.63 -13.68 24.09
N GLU A 333 -16.47 -14.17 22.86
CA GLU A 333 -16.75 -13.46 21.61
C GLU A 333 -17.73 -14.29 20.76
N PRO A 334 -19.05 -14.04 20.86
CA PRO A 334 -20.03 -14.77 20.08
C PRO A 334 -19.90 -14.47 18.59
N HIS A 335 -20.03 -15.51 17.76
CA HIS A 335 -19.95 -15.44 16.30
C HIS A 335 -18.67 -14.77 15.78
N HIS A 336 -17.54 -14.99 16.48
CA HIS A 336 -16.27 -14.40 16.09
C HIS A 336 -15.81 -14.92 14.72
N ILE A 337 -15.38 -14.00 13.85
CA ILE A 337 -14.73 -14.31 12.58
C ILE A 337 -13.54 -13.38 12.41
N ARG A 338 -12.38 -13.95 12.03
CA ARG A 338 -11.15 -13.20 11.78
C ARG A 338 -10.78 -13.20 10.31
N PHE A 339 -10.86 -12.03 9.69
CA PHE A 339 -10.63 -11.79 8.28
C PHE A 339 -9.22 -11.32 7.97
N ASN A 340 -8.69 -11.82 6.86
CA ASN A 340 -7.55 -11.19 6.22
C ASN A 340 -8.05 -9.97 5.42
N ARG A 341 -7.58 -8.76 5.75
CA ARG A 341 -8.10 -7.51 5.16
C ARG A 341 -8.00 -7.46 3.63
N ALA A 342 -6.93 -7.97 3.05
CA ALA A 342 -6.76 -7.98 1.60
C ALA A 342 -7.77 -8.94 0.95
N ARG A 343 -7.93 -10.14 1.50
CA ARG A 343 -8.93 -11.11 1.02
C ARG A 343 -10.34 -10.58 1.19
N MET A 344 -10.68 -10.01 2.35
CA MET A 344 -12.01 -9.46 2.60
C MET A 344 -12.36 -8.35 1.60
N ARG A 345 -11.42 -7.47 1.27
CA ARG A 345 -11.64 -6.41 0.27
C ARG A 345 -11.88 -7.00 -1.12
N ALA A 346 -11.07 -7.97 -1.55
CA ALA A 346 -11.26 -8.65 -2.82
C ALA A 346 -12.60 -9.43 -2.84
N PHE A 347 -12.92 -10.09 -1.73
CA PHE A 347 -14.15 -10.87 -1.54
C PHE A 347 -15.40 -10.01 -1.70
N CYS A 348 -15.48 -8.90 -0.97
CA CYS A 348 -16.61 -7.96 -1.07
C CYS A 348 -16.69 -7.20 -2.42
N SER A 349 -15.65 -7.26 -3.26
CA SER A 349 -15.68 -6.65 -4.61
C SER A 349 -16.31 -7.56 -5.67
N GLN A 350 -16.54 -8.84 -5.36
CA GLN A 350 -17.20 -9.77 -6.27
C GLN A 350 -18.64 -9.29 -6.53
N GLY A 351 -18.98 -9.07 -7.80
CA GLY A 351 -20.31 -8.61 -8.21
C GLY A 351 -20.56 -7.10 -8.06
N VAL A 352 -19.58 -6.34 -7.55
CA VAL A 352 -19.70 -4.88 -7.35
C VAL A 352 -18.91 -4.13 -8.41
N GLU A 353 -19.53 -3.19 -9.11
CA GLU A 353 -18.84 -2.32 -10.06
C GLU A 353 -18.15 -1.16 -9.34
N VAL A 354 -16.81 -1.10 -9.43
CA VAL A 354 -15.99 -0.09 -8.77
C VAL A 354 -15.25 0.77 -9.80
N GLN A 355 -15.39 2.09 -9.68
CA GLN A 355 -14.70 3.07 -10.51
C GLN A 355 -13.36 3.43 -9.86
N TYR A 356 -12.29 2.75 -10.28
CA TYR A 356 -10.91 2.94 -9.78
C TYR A 356 -10.23 4.20 -10.34
N ASN A 357 -9.11 4.60 -9.73
CA ASN A 357 -8.33 5.80 -10.02
C ASN A 357 -9.09 7.13 -9.79
N LYS A 358 -10.10 7.13 -8.91
CA LYS A 358 -10.99 8.26 -8.65
C LYS A 358 -10.65 8.91 -7.31
N LYS A 359 -9.59 9.71 -7.29
CA LYS A 359 -9.20 10.50 -6.11
C LYS A 359 -10.05 11.77 -6.01
N LEU A 360 -10.90 11.86 -5.00
CA LEU A 360 -11.77 13.01 -4.74
C LEU A 360 -10.95 14.28 -4.47
N THR A 361 -11.35 15.39 -5.09
CA THR A 361 -10.73 16.70 -4.89
C THR A 361 -11.70 17.74 -4.35
N ALA A 362 -12.97 17.69 -4.75
CA ALA A 362 -14.00 18.62 -4.32
C ALA A 362 -15.39 17.97 -4.29
N ILE A 363 -16.27 18.51 -3.43
CA ILE A 363 -17.70 18.21 -3.39
C ILE A 363 -18.46 19.53 -3.42
N VAL A 364 -19.52 19.61 -4.24
CA VAL A 364 -20.33 20.82 -4.40
C VAL A 364 -21.82 20.46 -4.39
N PRO A 365 -22.62 21.00 -3.45
CA PRO A 365 -24.06 20.84 -3.49
C PRO A 365 -24.66 21.67 -4.64
N SER A 366 -25.72 21.17 -5.26
CA SER A 366 -26.44 21.91 -6.29
C SER A 366 -27.14 23.14 -5.72
N LYS A 367 -27.37 24.16 -6.56
CA LYS A 367 -28.03 25.41 -6.14
C LYS A 367 -29.45 25.20 -5.63
N ASP A 368 -30.13 24.15 -6.08
CA ASP A 368 -31.47 23.77 -5.63
C ASP A 368 -31.45 22.81 -4.43
N GLY A 369 -30.26 22.44 -3.93
CA GLY A 369 -30.09 21.54 -2.78
C GLY A 369 -30.57 20.11 -3.02
N LYS A 370 -30.77 19.70 -4.27
CA LYS A 370 -31.29 18.36 -4.61
C LYS A 370 -30.23 17.32 -4.90
N THR A 371 -29.03 17.74 -5.32
CA THR A 371 -27.94 16.83 -5.68
C THR A 371 -26.61 17.33 -5.13
N VAL A 372 -25.61 16.46 -5.15
CA VAL A 372 -24.22 16.77 -4.83
C VAL A 372 -23.33 16.23 -5.94
N THR A 373 -22.31 17.01 -6.30
CA THR A 373 -21.34 16.64 -7.34
C THR A 373 -19.96 16.44 -6.74
N ALA A 374 -19.39 15.26 -6.92
CA ALA A 374 -18.00 14.93 -6.63
C ALA A 374 -17.12 15.23 -7.85
N SER A 375 -15.98 15.87 -7.63
CA SER A 375 -14.94 16.10 -8.64
C SER A 375 -13.69 15.30 -8.31
N PHE A 376 -13.02 14.75 -9.32
CA PHE A 376 -11.87 13.87 -9.16
C PHE A 376 -10.59 14.46 -9.78
N ALA A 377 -9.44 13.95 -9.34
CA ALA A 377 -8.12 14.43 -9.76
C ALA A 377 -7.84 14.23 -11.27
N ASP A 378 -8.52 13.29 -11.92
CA ASP A 378 -8.43 13.05 -13.36
C ASP A 378 -9.27 14.04 -14.21
N GLY A 379 -9.96 14.99 -13.56
CA GLY A 379 -10.83 15.98 -14.19
C GLY A 379 -12.25 15.50 -14.45
N SER A 380 -12.57 14.23 -14.15
CA SER A 380 -13.93 13.72 -14.22
C SER A 380 -14.76 14.16 -12.99
N SER A 381 -16.08 14.01 -13.10
CA SER A 381 -17.02 14.30 -12.02
C SER A 381 -18.20 13.34 -12.04
N ALA A 382 -18.84 13.15 -10.90
CA ALA A 382 -20.07 12.37 -10.76
C ALA A 382 -21.09 13.13 -9.90
N THR A 383 -22.37 13.05 -10.27
CA THR A 383 -23.46 13.71 -9.56
C THR A 383 -24.45 12.67 -9.07
N GLY A 384 -24.87 12.81 -7.81
CA GLY A 384 -25.85 11.92 -7.18
C GLY A 384 -26.75 12.66 -6.19
N SER A 385 -27.75 11.95 -5.67
CA SER A 385 -28.68 12.47 -4.65
C SER A 385 -28.06 12.50 -3.25
N ILE A 386 -27.14 11.57 -2.98
CA ILE A 386 -26.39 11.47 -1.73
C ILE A 386 -24.94 11.09 -2.03
N LEU A 387 -24.01 11.60 -1.23
CA LEU A 387 -22.60 11.21 -1.21
C LEU A 387 -22.26 10.68 0.18
N VAL A 388 -21.74 9.46 0.24
CA VAL A 388 -21.30 8.82 1.48
C VAL A 388 -19.77 8.77 1.47
N GLY A 389 -19.14 9.47 2.42
CA GLY A 389 -17.70 9.36 2.65
C GLY A 389 -17.37 8.11 3.44
N SER A 390 -16.76 7.13 2.78
CA SER A 390 -16.21 5.90 3.38
C SER A 390 -14.71 5.77 3.12
N ASP A 391 -14.02 6.91 2.98
CA ASP A 391 -12.65 7.08 2.52
C ASP A 391 -11.59 7.05 3.64
N GLY A 392 -11.93 6.46 4.79
CA GLY A 392 -10.99 6.09 5.84
C GLY A 392 -10.56 7.22 6.80
N THR A 393 -9.57 6.93 7.64
CA THR A 393 -9.13 7.82 8.74
C THR A 393 -8.74 9.23 8.29
N ASN A 394 -8.21 9.40 7.07
CA ASN A 394 -7.82 10.69 6.51
C ASN A 394 -8.86 11.23 5.49
N SER A 395 -10.14 10.96 5.76
CA SER A 395 -11.26 11.23 4.86
C SER A 395 -11.24 12.63 4.25
N LYS A 396 -11.12 12.70 2.92
CA LYS A 396 -11.25 13.95 2.17
C LYS A 396 -12.68 14.47 2.22
N VAL A 397 -13.68 13.59 2.27
CA VAL A 397 -15.10 14.00 2.43
C VAL A 397 -15.30 14.71 3.76
N ARG A 398 -14.79 14.16 4.87
CA ARG A 398 -14.88 14.79 6.20
C ARG A 398 -14.24 16.18 6.21
N HIS A 399 -13.06 16.32 5.62
CA HIS A 399 -12.36 17.61 5.49
C HIS A 399 -13.15 18.63 4.66
N LEU A 400 -13.73 18.21 3.53
CA LEU A 400 -14.51 19.11 2.67
C LEU A 400 -15.84 19.53 3.32
N LEU A 401 -16.41 18.68 4.18
CA LEU A 401 -17.67 18.96 4.87
C LEU A 401 -17.48 19.88 6.09
N LEU A 402 -16.43 19.66 6.89
CA LEU A 402 -16.26 20.30 8.20
C LEU A 402 -15.19 21.40 8.23
N GLY A 403 -14.31 21.45 7.22
CA GLY A 403 -13.07 22.22 7.25
C GLY A 403 -11.93 21.49 7.97
N ASP A 404 -10.70 21.87 7.65
CA ASP A 404 -9.50 21.12 8.07
C ASP A 404 -9.32 21.03 9.58
N GLU A 405 -9.65 22.09 10.32
CA GLU A 405 -9.51 22.14 11.78
C GLU A 405 -10.43 21.13 12.48
N LYS A 406 -11.72 21.11 12.13
CA LYS A 406 -12.70 20.21 12.75
C LYS A 406 -12.56 18.77 12.28
N ALA A 407 -12.08 18.55 11.06
CA ALA A 407 -11.92 17.23 10.46
C ALA A 407 -10.63 16.49 10.87
N ALA A 408 -9.65 17.21 11.43
CA ALA A 408 -8.36 16.66 11.80
C ALA A 408 -8.48 15.57 12.88
N ALA A 409 -7.99 14.37 12.56
CA ALA A 409 -7.88 13.29 13.54
C ALA A 409 -6.81 13.63 14.61
N GLN A 410 -7.08 13.26 15.85
CA GLN A 410 -6.20 13.50 16.99
C GLN A 410 -5.24 12.31 17.17
N PRO A 411 -3.95 12.56 17.46
CA PRO A 411 -3.02 11.48 17.78
C PRO A 411 -3.43 10.83 19.10
N ALA A 412 -3.45 9.51 19.14
CA ALA A 412 -3.76 8.77 20.35
C ALA A 412 -2.59 8.81 21.36
N SER A 413 -1.35 8.82 20.86
CA SER A 413 -0.14 8.98 21.69
C SER A 413 0.24 10.45 21.72
N THR A 414 0.37 11.01 22.93
CA THR A 414 0.75 12.42 23.15
C THR A 414 2.01 12.50 24.00
N PRO A 415 2.69 13.66 24.08
CA PRO A 415 3.83 13.83 25.00
C PRO A 415 3.49 13.56 26.47
N GLU A 416 2.25 13.83 26.88
CA GLU A 416 1.75 13.62 28.25
C GLU A 416 1.45 12.14 28.55
N ASN A 417 1.08 11.37 27.53
CA ASN A 417 0.83 9.93 27.63
C ASN A 417 1.43 9.19 26.42
N PRO A 418 2.76 9.01 26.40
CA PRO A 418 3.45 8.55 25.21
C PRO A 418 3.50 7.01 25.19
N PHE A 419 3.10 6.42 24.06
CA PHE A 419 3.20 4.99 23.82
C PHE A 419 3.67 4.69 22.40
N VAL A 420 4.33 3.55 22.28
CA VAL A 420 4.72 2.95 21.02
C VAL A 420 3.67 1.93 20.64
N PHE A 421 3.18 2.00 19.41
CA PHE A 421 2.31 0.98 18.83
C PHE A 421 2.97 0.39 17.59
N THR A 422 2.99 -0.93 17.49
CA THR A 422 3.47 -1.64 16.31
C THR A 422 2.47 -2.69 15.91
N ASN A 423 2.36 -2.91 14.61
CA ASN A 423 1.58 -4.01 14.08
C ASN A 423 2.19 -4.49 12.77
N SER A 424 2.72 -5.70 12.82
CA SER A 424 3.56 -6.29 11.78
C SER A 424 3.09 -7.70 11.46
N THR A 425 3.28 -8.11 10.22
CA THR A 425 3.04 -9.49 9.78
C THR A 425 4.38 -10.14 9.52
N VAL A 426 4.63 -11.26 10.20
CA VAL A 426 5.91 -11.97 10.18
C VAL A 426 5.67 -13.44 9.87
N GLN A 427 6.64 -14.06 9.19
CA GLN A 427 6.65 -15.49 8.91
C GLN A 427 7.83 -16.11 9.66
N TYR A 428 7.60 -17.24 10.31
CA TYR A 428 8.64 -18.00 10.99
C TYR A 428 9.03 -19.19 10.10
N PRO A 429 10.29 -19.28 9.65
CA PRO A 429 10.67 -20.23 8.60
C PRO A 429 10.64 -21.70 9.07
N LYS A 430 10.61 -21.94 10.38
CA LYS A 430 10.58 -23.29 10.94
C LYS A 430 9.16 -23.66 11.36
N ALA A 431 8.67 -24.81 10.89
CA ALA A 431 7.31 -25.27 11.14
C ALA A 431 7.01 -25.41 12.66
N GLU A 432 7.99 -25.85 13.45
CA GLU A 432 7.84 -25.97 14.90
C GLU A 432 7.62 -24.62 15.60
N GLN A 433 8.15 -23.52 15.06
CA GLN A 433 7.92 -22.17 15.60
C GLN A 433 6.48 -21.74 15.36
N ALA A 434 5.99 -21.95 14.14
CA ALA A 434 4.60 -21.63 13.79
C ALA A 434 3.60 -22.46 14.62
N LEU A 435 3.84 -23.77 14.77
CA LEU A 435 3.02 -24.64 15.63
C LEU A 435 3.05 -24.18 17.09
N PHE A 436 4.22 -23.81 17.61
CA PHE A 436 4.36 -23.29 18.97
C PHE A 436 3.58 -21.98 19.18
N LEU A 437 3.61 -21.06 18.22
CA LEU A 437 2.82 -19.82 18.29
C LEU A 437 1.32 -20.06 18.12
N ARG A 438 0.92 -21.15 17.46
CA ARG A 438 -0.50 -21.54 17.29
C ARG A 438 -1.10 -22.20 18.54
N GLN A 439 -0.27 -22.74 19.43
CA GLN A 439 -0.71 -23.68 20.48
C GLN A 439 -1.73 -23.11 21.48
N LEU A 440 -1.70 -21.80 21.78
CA LEU A 440 -2.56 -21.20 22.80
C LEU A 440 -3.96 -20.87 22.28
N SER A 441 -4.10 -20.52 21.00
CA SER A 441 -5.40 -20.23 20.39
C SER A 441 -5.37 -20.34 18.87
N PRO A 442 -6.44 -20.90 18.28
CA PRO A 442 -6.64 -20.95 16.83
C PRO A 442 -7.14 -19.63 16.23
N THR A 443 -7.21 -18.54 16.99
CA THR A 443 -7.55 -17.22 16.44
C THR A 443 -6.55 -16.17 16.90
N PHE A 444 -6.49 -15.89 18.20
CA PHE A 444 -5.53 -14.96 18.79
C PHE A 444 -5.48 -15.05 20.32
N TYR A 445 -4.44 -14.46 20.89
CA TYR A 445 -4.25 -14.35 22.34
C TYR A 445 -3.31 -13.19 22.66
N MET A 446 -3.36 -12.68 23.89
CA MET A 446 -2.50 -11.58 24.32
C MET A 446 -2.02 -11.73 25.76
N CYS A 447 -0.90 -11.09 26.10
CA CYS A 447 -0.51 -10.86 27.48
C CYS A 447 -0.40 -9.37 27.79
N LEU A 448 -0.55 -9.06 29.07
CA LEU A 448 -0.32 -7.75 29.65
C LEU A 448 0.89 -7.84 30.59
N HIS A 449 1.74 -6.82 30.58
CA HIS A 449 2.92 -6.74 31.44
C HIS A 449 2.75 -5.61 32.48
N PRO A 450 3.12 -5.82 33.76
CA PRO A 450 2.98 -4.81 34.82
C PRO A 450 3.68 -3.47 34.54
N GLU A 451 4.78 -3.49 33.77
CA GLU A 451 5.48 -2.27 33.33
C GLU A 451 4.75 -1.48 32.21
N GLY A 452 3.52 -1.85 31.86
CA GLY A 452 2.72 -1.16 30.84
C GLY A 452 3.08 -1.61 29.42
N GLY A 453 2.85 -2.89 29.15
CA GLY A 453 2.98 -3.47 27.81
C GLY A 453 1.84 -4.43 27.48
N LEU A 454 1.41 -4.45 26.23
CA LEU A 454 0.43 -5.37 25.67
C LEU A 454 1.05 -6.06 24.46
N PHE A 455 1.09 -7.39 24.49
CA PHE A 455 1.70 -8.20 23.43
C PHE A 455 0.69 -9.22 22.92
N TRP A 456 0.36 -9.13 21.65
CA TRP A 456 -0.66 -9.96 21.01
C TRP A 456 -0.05 -10.71 19.85
N VAL A 457 -0.41 -11.99 19.76
CA VAL A 457 -0.04 -12.88 18.65
C VAL A 457 -1.31 -13.48 18.06
N SER A 458 -1.41 -13.47 16.74
CA SER A 458 -2.52 -14.08 16.02
C SER A 458 -2.10 -14.53 14.64
N PRO A 459 -2.68 -15.60 14.10
CA PRO A 459 -2.51 -15.89 12.69
C PRO A 459 -3.12 -14.85 11.78
N GLN A 460 -2.39 -14.60 10.70
CA GLN A 460 -2.68 -13.60 9.69
C GLN A 460 -2.96 -14.20 8.32
N ASP A 461 -2.26 -15.28 8.01
CA ASP A 461 -2.34 -15.94 6.72
C ASP A 461 -1.91 -17.41 6.86
N ILE A 462 -2.87 -18.33 6.70
CA ILE A 462 -2.69 -19.78 6.70
C ILE A 462 -3.07 -20.29 5.30
N PRO A 463 -2.11 -20.36 4.36
CA PRO A 463 -2.40 -20.79 2.98
C PRO A 463 -2.53 -22.31 2.87
N ASP A 464 -1.79 -23.07 3.69
CA ASP A 464 -1.79 -24.53 3.71
C ASP A 464 -1.71 -25.00 5.18
N PRO A 465 -2.73 -25.71 5.72
CA PRO A 465 -2.72 -26.17 7.10
C PRO A 465 -1.70 -27.30 7.35
N ASP A 466 -1.24 -27.98 6.29
CA ASP A 466 -0.29 -29.09 6.40
C ASP A 466 1.18 -28.62 6.28
N ASP A 467 1.42 -27.36 5.91
CA ASP A 467 2.75 -26.74 5.88
C ASP A 467 2.85 -25.50 6.78
N PRO A 468 3.10 -25.68 8.10
CA PRO A 468 3.24 -24.56 9.04
C PRO A 468 4.38 -23.59 8.75
N SER A 469 5.36 -23.97 7.94
CA SER A 469 6.47 -23.07 7.57
C SER A 469 6.02 -21.88 6.70
N THR A 470 4.83 -21.99 6.09
CA THR A 470 4.21 -20.95 5.25
C THR A 470 3.35 -19.97 6.03
N TRP A 471 3.05 -20.27 7.30
CA TRP A 471 2.11 -19.52 8.10
C TRP A 471 2.66 -18.16 8.50
N LYS A 472 1.81 -17.14 8.40
CA LYS A 472 2.15 -15.79 8.85
C LYS A 472 1.35 -15.41 10.08
N PHE A 473 2.01 -14.71 10.98
CA PHE A 473 1.45 -14.22 12.23
C PHE A 473 1.46 -12.70 12.24
N GLN A 474 0.39 -12.12 12.75
CA GLN A 474 0.31 -10.73 13.10
C GLN A 474 0.78 -10.56 14.55
N LEU A 475 1.76 -9.69 14.73
CA LEU A 475 2.26 -9.22 16.01
C LEU A 475 1.71 -7.81 16.26
N PHE A 476 0.79 -7.70 17.21
CA PHE A 476 0.28 -6.42 17.69
C PHE A 476 0.93 -6.14 19.03
N MET A 477 1.76 -5.10 19.10
CA MET A 477 2.56 -4.83 20.29
C MET A 477 2.43 -3.36 20.68
N ASN A 478 2.28 -3.11 21.97
CA ASN A 478 2.14 -1.77 22.52
C ASN A 478 2.88 -1.67 23.86
N TRP A 479 3.60 -0.58 24.08
CA TRP A 479 4.27 -0.29 25.36
C TRP A 479 4.45 1.21 25.55
N ARG A 480 4.73 1.65 26.78
CA ARG A 480 5.05 3.06 27.06
C ARG A 480 6.39 3.44 26.43
N GLY A 481 6.44 4.55 25.71
CA GLY A 481 7.63 4.97 24.98
C GLY A 481 7.36 6.16 24.06
N THR A 482 8.32 6.55 23.23
CA THR A 482 8.21 7.81 22.47
C THR A 482 7.26 7.72 21.27
N THR A 483 6.68 8.86 20.89
CA THR A 483 5.68 9.03 19.83
C THR A 483 6.24 9.01 18.40
N GLU A 484 7.58 8.98 18.24
CA GLU A 484 8.23 9.12 16.95
C GLU A 484 8.21 7.82 16.13
N ARG A 485 7.96 7.94 14.82
CA ARG A 485 8.10 6.81 13.89
C ARG A 485 9.57 6.45 13.72
N ARG A 486 9.90 5.21 14.05
CA ARG A 486 11.25 4.64 13.95
C ARG A 486 11.17 3.11 13.89
N ASN A 487 12.26 2.46 13.52
CA ASN A 487 12.39 1.02 13.73
C ASN A 487 12.58 0.77 15.24
N VAL A 488 11.66 0.03 15.85
CA VAL A 488 11.66 -0.29 17.28
C VAL A 488 11.98 -1.75 17.56
N LEU A 489 12.51 -2.50 16.57
CA LEU A 489 12.97 -3.87 16.80
C LEU A 489 13.91 -4.01 18.01
N PRO A 490 14.92 -3.13 18.23
CA PRO A 490 15.79 -3.26 19.41
C PRO A 490 15.04 -3.12 20.74
N GLU A 491 14.09 -2.18 20.83
CA GLU A 491 13.24 -2.01 22.01
C GLU A 491 12.34 -3.24 22.22
N LEU A 492 11.77 -3.76 21.13
CA LEU A 492 10.95 -4.97 21.17
C LEU A 492 11.77 -6.20 21.61
N LYS A 493 13.00 -6.38 21.09
CA LYS A 493 13.92 -7.45 21.54
C LYS A 493 14.26 -7.33 23.02
N ALA A 494 14.42 -6.11 23.54
CA ALA A 494 14.64 -5.91 24.98
C ALA A 494 13.42 -6.36 25.82
N TRP A 495 12.20 -6.14 25.32
CA TRP A 495 10.97 -6.64 25.96
C TRP A 495 10.92 -8.16 26.06
N ALA A 496 11.49 -8.90 25.10
CA ALA A 496 11.47 -10.37 25.12
C ALA A 496 12.07 -10.95 26.40
N SER A 497 13.11 -10.31 26.95
CA SER A 497 13.74 -10.73 28.22
C SER A 497 12.82 -10.65 29.44
N LYS A 498 11.74 -9.87 29.36
CA LYS A 498 10.76 -9.64 30.43
C LYS A 498 9.48 -10.47 30.25
N LEU A 499 9.34 -11.14 29.11
CA LEU A 499 8.15 -11.88 28.74
C LEU A 499 8.34 -13.37 28.96
N VAL A 500 7.23 -14.05 29.21
CA VAL A 500 7.12 -15.51 29.15
C VAL A 500 6.79 -15.98 27.74
N ASP A 501 6.99 -17.27 27.51
CA ASP A 501 6.53 -17.90 26.28
C ASP A 501 4.99 -17.96 26.21
N PRO A 502 4.42 -17.86 24.98
CA PRO A 502 5.12 -17.84 23.69
C PRO A 502 5.52 -16.44 23.19
N TRP A 503 5.14 -15.34 23.88
CA TRP A 503 5.44 -13.97 23.43
C TRP A 503 6.94 -13.68 23.40
N LYS A 504 7.69 -14.19 24.37
CA LYS A 504 9.15 -14.14 24.36
C LYS A 504 9.72 -14.74 23.07
N SER A 505 9.43 -16.00 22.80
CA SER A 505 9.89 -16.70 21.60
C SER A 505 9.44 -16.00 20.31
N ALA A 506 8.19 -15.52 20.23
CA ALA A 506 7.70 -14.77 19.08
C ALA A 506 8.60 -13.58 18.73
N ILE A 507 9.10 -12.87 19.76
CA ILE A 507 9.98 -11.72 19.56
C ILE A 507 11.44 -12.16 19.34
N GLU A 508 11.95 -13.10 20.12
CA GLU A 508 13.35 -13.58 20.00
C GLU A 508 13.63 -14.18 18.63
N TRP A 509 12.65 -14.83 18.01
CA TRP A 509 12.80 -15.46 16.69
C TRP A 509 12.68 -14.51 15.50
N LEU A 510 12.31 -13.23 15.72
CA LEU A 510 12.35 -12.24 14.65
C LEU A 510 13.79 -12.10 14.11
N PRO A 511 14.01 -12.00 12.78
CA PRO A 511 15.31 -11.68 12.23
C PRO A 511 15.86 -10.36 12.77
N ASP A 512 17.18 -10.26 12.96
CA ASP A 512 17.82 -9.04 13.48
C ASP A 512 17.76 -7.86 12.50
N ASP A 513 17.51 -8.14 11.23
CA ASP A 513 17.30 -7.17 10.15
C ASP A 513 15.81 -6.87 9.85
N GLU A 514 14.89 -7.44 10.64
CA GLU A 514 13.46 -7.16 10.51
C GLU A 514 13.17 -5.68 10.83
N VAL A 515 12.25 -5.08 10.07
CA VAL A 515 11.87 -3.68 10.28
C VAL A 515 10.51 -3.62 10.96
N ILE A 516 10.52 -3.34 12.26
CA ILE A 516 9.30 -3.13 13.05
C ILE A 516 9.11 -1.64 13.25
N GLU A 517 8.26 -1.02 12.44
CA GLU A 517 8.00 0.42 12.54
C GLU A 517 6.98 0.75 13.63
N ALA A 518 7.32 1.72 14.49
CA ALA A 518 6.35 2.40 15.34
C ALA A 518 5.33 3.16 14.48
N GLN A 519 4.06 3.09 14.87
CA GLN A 519 2.93 3.62 14.11
C GLN A 519 2.12 4.59 14.94
N ASN A 520 1.67 5.65 14.26
CA ASN A 520 0.84 6.67 14.87
C ASN A 520 -0.60 6.21 14.76
N LEU A 521 -1.20 5.90 15.90
CA LEU A 521 -2.64 5.74 16.01
C LEU A 521 -3.27 7.12 16.10
N ALA A 522 -4.40 7.28 15.41
CA ALA A 522 -5.20 8.48 15.46
C ALA A 522 -6.66 8.09 15.64
N TYR A 523 -7.42 8.98 16.25
CA TYR A 523 -8.87 8.84 16.42
C TYR A 523 -9.56 10.14 16.07
N TRP A 524 -10.87 10.07 15.82
CA TRP A 524 -11.69 11.27 15.66
C TRP A 524 -13.06 11.00 16.25
N HIS A 525 -13.49 11.89 17.15
CA HIS A 525 -14.79 11.78 17.78
C HIS A 525 -15.85 12.37 16.83
N PRO A 526 -16.86 11.58 16.41
CA PRO A 526 -17.92 12.08 15.57
C PRO A 526 -18.66 13.24 16.24
N ILE A 527 -18.94 14.27 15.46
CA ILE A 527 -19.68 15.46 15.88
C ILE A 527 -20.91 15.67 15.01
N GLU A 528 -21.90 16.36 15.58
CA GLU A 528 -22.99 16.95 14.82
C GLU A 528 -22.44 17.92 13.76
N ARG A 529 -23.08 17.93 12.60
CA ARG A 529 -22.59 18.60 11.39
C ARG A 529 -23.71 19.02 10.49
N ASP A 530 -23.48 20.09 9.73
CA ASP A 530 -24.32 20.40 8.57
C ASP A 530 -23.96 19.43 7.44
N ASN A 531 -24.86 18.50 7.15
CA ASN A 531 -24.76 17.49 6.10
C ASN A 531 -25.36 17.95 4.76
N TRP A 532 -25.59 19.26 4.61
CA TRP A 532 -26.14 19.93 3.44
C TRP A 532 -27.52 19.39 3.08
N ALA A 533 -28.43 19.38 4.05
CA ALA A 533 -29.78 18.83 3.94
C ALA A 533 -29.80 17.33 3.55
N GLY A 534 -28.92 16.55 4.17
CA GLY A 534 -28.79 15.11 3.97
C GLY A 534 -28.19 14.72 2.62
N ARG A 535 -27.36 15.58 2.01
CA ARG A 535 -26.67 15.27 0.75
C ARG A 535 -25.32 14.63 0.95
N VAL A 536 -24.68 14.86 2.09
CA VAL A 536 -23.34 14.33 2.38
C VAL A 536 -23.30 13.74 3.77
N THR A 537 -22.92 12.47 3.90
CA THR A 537 -22.72 11.82 5.21
C THR A 537 -21.41 11.02 5.23
N LEU A 538 -21.04 10.49 6.39
CA LEU A 538 -19.79 9.76 6.64
C LEU A 538 -20.09 8.39 7.25
N ALA A 539 -19.34 7.37 6.84
CA ALA A 539 -19.42 6.02 7.38
C ALA A 539 -18.03 5.42 7.63
N GLY A 540 -17.94 4.50 8.58
CA GLY A 540 -16.70 3.86 9.01
C GLY A 540 -15.64 4.84 9.51
N ASP A 541 -14.37 4.56 9.22
CA ASP A 541 -13.23 5.38 9.64
C ASP A 541 -13.25 6.82 9.09
N ALA A 542 -14.09 7.13 8.11
CA ALA A 542 -14.33 8.51 7.69
C ALA A 542 -15.17 9.28 8.71
N GLY A 543 -16.06 8.61 9.46
CA GLY A 543 -16.92 9.20 10.47
C GLY A 543 -16.45 8.97 11.92
N HIS A 544 -15.73 7.89 12.22
CA HIS A 544 -15.37 7.55 13.61
C HIS A 544 -14.12 6.66 13.72
N PRO A 545 -12.98 7.06 13.14
CA PRO A 545 -11.75 6.29 13.30
C PRO A 545 -11.40 6.18 14.79
N MET A 546 -11.10 4.96 15.22
CA MET A 546 -10.87 4.62 16.64
C MET A 546 -9.60 3.78 16.82
N VAL A 547 -9.05 3.81 18.05
CA VAL A 547 -7.89 2.99 18.39
C VAL A 547 -8.28 1.51 18.54
N PRO A 548 -7.44 0.55 18.12
CA PRO A 548 -7.82 -0.85 17.97
C PRO A 548 -7.86 -1.69 19.27
N PHE A 549 -7.83 -1.07 20.46
CA PHE A 549 -7.70 -1.78 21.75
C PHE A 549 -8.99 -2.49 22.20
N ARG A 550 -10.10 -2.21 21.51
CA ARG A 550 -11.40 -2.81 21.78
C ARG A 550 -11.88 -3.82 20.73
N GLY A 551 -11.23 -3.84 19.56
CA GLY A 551 -11.60 -4.69 18.42
C GLY A 551 -12.85 -4.26 17.64
N GLN A 552 -13.41 -3.07 17.89
CA GLN A 552 -14.79 -2.74 17.50
C GLN A 552 -14.93 -2.05 16.14
N GLY A 553 -13.85 -1.57 15.53
CA GLY A 553 -13.90 -0.69 14.36
C GLY A 553 -14.71 -1.26 13.19
N LEU A 554 -14.39 -2.49 12.74
CA LEU A 554 -15.10 -3.11 11.62
C LEU A 554 -16.57 -3.41 11.96
N GLY A 555 -16.87 -3.79 13.21
CA GLY A 555 -18.23 -4.00 13.66
C GLY A 555 -19.08 -2.73 13.59
N HIS A 556 -18.50 -1.58 13.96
CA HIS A 556 -19.16 -0.28 13.82
C HIS A 556 -19.32 0.13 12.34
N CYS A 557 -18.36 -0.15 11.47
CA CYS A 557 -18.52 0.07 10.03
C CYS A 557 -19.69 -0.74 9.45
N ILE A 558 -19.88 -1.99 9.88
CA ILE A 558 -21.00 -2.83 9.45
C ILE A 558 -22.33 -2.26 9.96
N ALA A 559 -22.38 -1.86 11.24
CA ALA A 559 -23.56 -1.25 11.82
C ALA A 559 -23.95 0.08 11.15
N ASP A 560 -22.98 0.87 10.70
CA ASP A 560 -23.25 2.07 9.92
C ASP A 560 -23.99 1.75 8.63
N VAL A 561 -23.54 0.72 7.90
CA VAL A 561 -24.19 0.31 6.64
C VAL A 561 -25.62 -0.15 6.92
N THR A 562 -25.83 -0.95 7.97
CA THR A 562 -27.17 -1.39 8.38
C THR A 562 -28.07 -0.19 8.74
N SER A 563 -27.58 0.74 9.55
CA SER A 563 -28.30 1.93 10.01
C SER A 563 -28.66 2.86 8.85
N LEU A 564 -27.68 3.14 7.98
CA LEU A 564 -27.89 3.98 6.80
C LEU A 564 -28.88 3.35 5.82
N LEU A 565 -28.76 2.04 5.56
CA LEU A 565 -29.67 1.35 4.65
C LEU A 565 -31.11 1.42 5.14
N ALA A 566 -31.35 1.17 6.43
CA ALA A 566 -32.68 1.28 7.02
C ALA A 566 -33.26 2.70 6.88
N GLN A 567 -32.44 3.73 7.06
CA GLN A 567 -32.87 5.12 6.89
C GLN A 567 -33.17 5.48 5.44
N LEU A 568 -32.37 4.98 4.48
CA LEU A 568 -32.63 5.17 3.06
C LEU A 568 -33.87 4.40 2.58
N GLN A 569 -34.12 3.20 3.10
CA GLN A 569 -35.35 2.45 2.83
C GLN A 569 -36.58 3.19 3.36
N ALA A 570 -36.56 3.71 4.59
CA ALA A 570 -37.64 4.53 5.13
C ALA A 570 -37.89 5.80 4.29
N HIS A 571 -36.85 6.39 3.69
CA HIS A 571 -37.01 7.48 2.73
C HIS A 571 -37.78 7.05 1.47
N LEU A 572 -37.48 5.87 0.93
CA LEU A 572 -38.09 5.36 -0.30
C LEU A 572 -39.52 4.83 -0.08
N GLU A 573 -39.76 4.11 1.00
CA GLU A 573 -41.01 3.37 1.24
C GLU A 573 -42.01 4.16 2.09
N GLU A 574 -41.54 4.86 3.12
CA GLU A 574 -42.39 5.58 4.08
C GLU A 574 -42.48 7.08 3.78
N SER A 575 -41.92 7.53 2.65
CA SER A 575 -41.85 8.94 2.25
C SER A 575 -41.17 9.85 3.28
N LYS A 576 -40.31 9.31 4.15
CA LYS A 576 -39.51 10.09 5.10
C LYS A 576 -38.62 11.08 4.31
N PRO A 577 -38.55 12.37 4.63
CA PRO A 577 -37.65 13.30 3.92
C PRO A 577 -36.18 12.86 4.01
N LEU A 578 -35.43 12.89 2.91
CA LEU A 578 -34.03 12.43 2.88
C LEU A 578 -33.14 13.17 3.92
N ALA A 579 -33.36 14.48 4.09
CA ALA A 579 -32.65 15.25 5.11
C ALA A 579 -32.91 14.70 6.53
N GLN A 580 -34.16 14.32 6.83
CA GLN A 580 -34.50 13.73 8.12
C GLN A 580 -33.86 12.34 8.28
N ALA A 581 -33.94 11.49 7.26
CA ALA A 581 -33.34 10.15 7.27
C ALA A 581 -31.83 10.20 7.57
N VAL A 582 -31.10 11.10 6.89
CA VAL A 582 -29.64 11.26 7.08
C VAL A 582 -29.31 11.91 8.42
N ASN A 583 -30.13 12.85 8.91
CA ASN A 583 -29.96 13.42 10.25
C ASN A 583 -30.12 12.38 11.35
N GLU A 584 -31.13 11.50 11.24
CA GLU A 584 -31.34 10.40 12.19
C GLU A 584 -30.16 9.42 12.17
N TYR A 585 -29.64 9.08 10.99
CA TYR A 585 -28.40 8.29 10.85
C TYR A 585 -27.19 8.98 11.48
N ASP A 586 -26.93 10.25 11.15
CA ASP A 586 -25.78 11.00 11.67
C ASP A 586 -25.82 11.09 13.20
N ALA A 587 -26.99 11.37 13.79
CA ALA A 587 -27.18 11.46 15.23
C ALA A 587 -26.96 10.09 15.92
N GLU A 588 -27.45 9.02 15.31
CA GLU A 588 -27.23 7.65 15.77
C GLU A 588 -25.72 7.31 15.79
N VAL A 589 -25.00 7.59 14.71
CA VAL A 589 -23.55 7.37 14.60
C VAL A 589 -22.77 8.20 15.62
N VAL A 590 -23.12 9.48 15.81
CA VAL A 590 -22.49 10.35 16.81
C VAL A 590 -22.61 9.74 18.21
N SER A 591 -23.79 9.22 18.55
CA SER A 591 -24.03 8.54 19.82
C SER A 591 -23.26 7.21 19.91
N ARG A 592 -23.60 6.23 19.06
CA ARG A 592 -23.05 4.86 19.11
C ARG A 592 -21.54 4.82 18.90
N ALA A 593 -21.04 5.40 17.81
CA ALA A 593 -19.63 5.30 17.48
C ALA A 593 -18.79 6.30 18.30
N GLY A 594 -19.37 7.45 18.68
CA GLY A 594 -18.70 8.41 19.54
C GLY A 594 -18.37 7.85 20.93
N ASP A 595 -19.30 7.11 21.51
CA ASP A 595 -19.06 6.41 22.79
C ASP A 595 -18.00 5.32 22.67
N GLU A 596 -17.96 4.60 21.54
CA GLU A 596 -16.96 3.56 21.34
C GLU A 596 -15.55 4.13 21.08
N VAL A 597 -15.42 5.26 20.38
CA VAL A 597 -14.15 5.98 20.24
C VAL A 597 -13.58 6.33 21.62
N LYS A 598 -14.41 6.88 22.52
CA LYS A 598 -14.01 7.23 23.89
C LYS A 598 -13.62 5.98 24.70
N THR A 599 -14.45 4.94 24.62
CA THR A 599 -14.26 3.66 25.33
C THR A 599 -12.98 2.96 24.89
N SER A 600 -12.67 2.99 23.60
CA SER A 600 -11.44 2.43 23.03
C SER A 600 -10.19 3.13 23.54
N LEU A 601 -10.21 4.46 23.64
CA LEU A 601 -9.11 5.24 24.22
C LEU A 601 -8.93 4.96 25.72
N GLN A 602 -10.03 4.88 26.46
CA GLN A 602 -9.98 4.54 27.88
C GLN A 602 -9.41 3.13 28.10
N THR A 603 -9.84 2.16 27.27
CA THR A 603 -9.35 0.79 27.33
C THR A 603 -7.85 0.71 27.07
N MET A 604 -7.36 1.43 26.05
CA MET A 604 -5.93 1.55 25.79
C MET A 604 -5.17 2.02 27.04
N HIS A 605 -5.63 3.10 27.68
CA HIS A 605 -4.97 3.63 28.88
C HIS A 605 -5.01 2.64 30.06
N PHE A 606 -6.14 1.96 30.25
CA PHE A 606 -6.33 1.04 31.37
C PHE A 606 -5.52 -0.25 31.19
N LEU A 607 -5.47 -0.82 29.98
CA LEU A 607 -4.64 -2.00 29.69
C LEU A 607 -3.14 -1.72 29.82
N MET A 608 -2.75 -0.45 29.69
CA MET A 608 -1.37 0.03 29.83
C MET A 608 -1.02 0.49 31.24
N THR A 609 -1.94 0.39 32.19
CA THR A 609 -1.76 0.80 33.59
C THR A 609 -2.20 -0.35 34.48
N TRP A 610 -1.23 -1.08 35.03
CA TRP A 610 -1.46 -2.37 35.67
C TRP A 610 -2.57 -2.37 36.72
N GLU A 611 -2.63 -1.33 37.55
CA GLU A 611 -3.62 -1.17 38.62
C GLU A 611 -5.07 -0.95 38.09
N LEU A 612 -5.20 -0.53 36.84
CA LEU A 612 -6.47 -0.24 36.19
C LEU A 612 -6.94 -1.35 35.23
N VAL A 613 -6.12 -2.38 34.98
CA VAL A 613 -6.44 -3.47 34.03
C VAL A 613 -7.80 -4.11 34.34
N GLY A 614 -8.07 -4.43 35.60
CA GLY A 614 -9.34 -5.03 36.03
C GLY A 614 -10.57 -4.12 35.86
N GLN A 615 -10.37 -2.81 35.74
CA GLN A 615 -11.43 -1.82 35.47
C GLN A 615 -11.63 -1.59 33.97
N SER A 616 -10.75 -2.13 33.11
CA SER A 616 -10.85 -1.92 31.67
C SER A 616 -12.17 -2.45 31.12
N PRO A 617 -12.78 -1.79 30.13
CA PRO A 617 -13.94 -2.32 29.42
C PRO A 617 -13.72 -3.74 28.89
N SER A 618 -12.48 -4.14 28.56
CA SER A 618 -12.16 -5.52 28.17
C SER A 618 -12.39 -6.53 29.28
N PHE A 619 -12.19 -6.14 30.54
CA PHE A 619 -12.41 -7.00 31.70
C PHE A 619 -13.83 -6.91 32.26
N THR A 620 -14.49 -5.77 32.12
CA THR A 620 -15.83 -5.54 32.69
C THR A 620 -16.98 -5.83 31.72
N ARG A 621 -16.75 -5.71 30.42
CA ARG A 621 -17.78 -5.85 29.36
C ARG A 621 -17.42 -6.84 28.25
N SER A 622 -16.24 -7.49 28.30
CA SER A 622 -15.78 -8.36 27.19
C SER A 622 -15.87 -7.64 25.83
N ALA A 623 -16.23 -8.32 24.74
CA ALA A 623 -16.44 -7.76 23.40
C ALA A 623 -17.85 -7.16 23.17
N ASP A 624 -18.67 -7.05 24.22
CA ASP A 624 -20.04 -6.53 24.09
C ASP A 624 -20.03 -5.05 23.72
N PRO A 625 -20.78 -4.67 22.67
CA PRO A 625 -20.83 -3.28 22.25
C PRO A 625 -21.71 -2.47 23.22
N ASN A 626 -21.74 -1.16 23.02
CA ASN A 626 -22.63 -0.31 23.82
C ASN A 626 -24.11 -0.57 23.51
N GLU A 627 -25.00 -0.09 24.39
CA GLU A 627 -26.45 -0.27 24.27
C GLU A 627 -27.01 0.26 22.94
N ALA A 628 -26.44 1.36 22.42
CA ALA A 628 -26.85 1.91 21.13
C ALA A 628 -26.58 0.94 19.96
N ALA A 629 -25.45 0.24 19.97
CA ALA A 629 -25.17 -0.82 19.00
C ALA A 629 -26.03 -2.08 19.21
N LEU A 630 -26.34 -2.43 20.47
CA LEU A 630 -27.24 -3.54 20.78
C LEU A 630 -28.63 -3.31 20.18
N LYS A 631 -29.14 -2.07 20.18
CA LYS A 631 -30.42 -1.70 19.53
C LYS A 631 -30.42 -2.00 18.02
N ILE A 632 -29.31 -1.78 17.32
CA ILE A 632 -29.19 -2.08 15.87
C ILE A 632 -29.32 -3.58 15.59
N ILE A 633 -28.79 -4.43 16.47
CA ILE A 633 -28.91 -5.89 16.33
C ILE A 633 -30.25 -6.44 16.84
N GLY A 634 -31.19 -5.57 17.22
CA GLY A 634 -32.51 -5.95 17.73
C GLY A 634 -32.47 -6.56 19.14
N LYS A 635 -31.41 -6.29 19.91
CA LYS A 635 -31.29 -6.67 21.31
C LYS A 635 -31.28 -5.38 22.12
N GLY A 636 -32.41 -4.97 22.68
CA GLY A 636 -32.53 -3.71 23.43
C GLY A 636 -33.62 -3.81 24.47
#